data_AF-A0A1G5FL42-F1
#
_entry.id   AF-A0A1G5FL42-F1
#
_cell.length_a   1.000
_cell.length_b   1.000
_cell.length_c   1.000
_cell.angle_alpha   90.00
_cell.angle_beta   90.00
_cell.angle_gamma   90.00
#
_symmetry.space_group_name_H-M   'P 1'
#
loop_
_entity.id
_entity.type
_entity.pdbx_description
1 polymer ?
#
loop_
_entity_poly.entity_id
_entity_poly.type
_entity_poly.pdbx_seq_one_letter_code
_entity_poly.pdbx_strand_id
1 'polypeptide(L)'
;MSVGLYKYDGDMYAGADEIMSVGIASQRLYDTYLEPAIEELGIHFFQDGAEIRLKDVDTALKEVESLIAWVEENVSGDDKEHLLSNLKEGKEAIAANLENEDDVLYIF
;
A
#
# COMPACT_ATOMS: atom_id res chain seq x y z
N MET A 1 -3.04 -8.61 -13.10
CA MET A 1 -3.56 -7.68 -12.10
C MET A 1 -2.51 -7.58 -10.99
N SER A 2 -2.42 -6.42 -10.35
CA SER A 2 -1.42 -6.08 -9.34
C SER A 2 -2.12 -5.25 -8.30
N VAL A 3 -1.74 -5.43 -7.04
CA VAL A 3 -2.19 -4.57 -5.96
C VAL A 3 -1.33 -3.31 -5.97
N GLY A 4 -1.96 -2.15 -5.95
CA GLY A 4 -1.39 -0.83 -6.07
C GLY A 4 -2.05 0.18 -5.14
N LEU A 5 -1.36 1.29 -4.94
CA LEU A 5 -1.79 2.45 -4.19
C LEU A 5 -2.07 3.59 -5.17
N TYR A 6 -3.27 4.17 -5.09
CA TYR A 6 -3.79 5.11 -6.08
C TYR A 6 -4.25 6.41 -5.43
N LYS A 7 -4.07 7.54 -6.12
CA LYS A 7 -4.70 8.82 -5.78
C LYS A 7 -5.43 9.38 -6.99
N TYR A 8 -6.57 10.00 -6.73
CA TYR A 8 -7.41 10.68 -7.73
C TYR A 8 -7.57 12.16 -7.39
N ASP A 9 -7.71 13.00 -8.41
CA ASP A 9 -8.03 14.43 -8.25
C ASP A 9 -9.55 14.63 -8.06
N GLY A 10 -10.04 14.16 -6.91
CA GLY A 10 -11.45 14.17 -6.54
C GLY A 10 -12.01 12.78 -6.29
N ASP A 11 -13.33 12.63 -6.44
CA ASP A 11 -14.03 11.37 -6.17
C ASP A 11 -13.83 10.37 -7.33
N MET A 12 -13.16 9.25 -7.05
CA MET A 12 -12.93 8.18 -8.03
C MET A 12 -14.24 7.60 -8.58
N TYR A 13 -15.32 7.61 -7.80
CA TYR A 13 -16.63 7.12 -8.23
C TYR A 13 -17.37 8.11 -9.13
N ALA A 14 -16.89 9.36 -9.20
CA ALA A 14 -17.41 10.41 -10.08
C ALA A 14 -16.60 10.55 -11.39
N GLY A 15 -15.67 9.63 -11.66
CA GLY A 15 -14.83 9.66 -12.87
C GLY A 15 -13.66 10.64 -12.79
N ALA A 16 -13.14 10.91 -11.59
CA ALA A 16 -11.94 11.70 -11.39
C ALA A 16 -10.71 11.06 -12.07
N ASP A 17 -9.77 11.91 -12.49
CA ASP A 17 -8.52 11.47 -13.11
C ASP A 17 -7.56 10.91 -12.04
N GLU A 18 -6.90 9.80 -12.37
CA GLU A 18 -5.80 9.26 -11.57
C GLU A 18 -4.59 10.21 -11.67
N ILE A 19 -4.06 10.63 -10.52
CA ILE A 19 -2.90 11.53 -10.43
C ILE A 19 -1.67 10.87 -9.82
N MET A 20 -1.83 9.70 -9.20
CA MET A 20 -0.72 8.91 -8.67
C MET A 20 -1.08 7.43 -8.67
N SER A 21 -0.11 6.59 -9.03
CA SER A 21 -0.19 5.13 -8.97
C SER A 21 1.17 4.56 -8.60
N VAL A 22 1.21 3.77 -7.53
CA VAL A 22 2.40 3.06 -7.05
C VAL A 22 2.06 1.59 -6.90
N GLY A 23 2.83 0.72 -7.55
CA GLY A 23 2.62 -0.73 -7.42
C GLY A 23 3.08 -1.23 -6.06
N ILE A 24 2.21 -1.91 -5.32
CA ILE A 24 2.57 -2.58 -4.06
C ILE A 24 3.11 -3.98 -4.35
N ALA A 25 2.38 -4.77 -5.13
CA ALA A 25 2.80 -6.12 -5.49
C ALA A 25 2.08 -6.63 -6.74
N SER A 26 2.73 -7.51 -7.50
CA SER A 26 1.98 -8.36 -8.45
C SER A 26 1.00 -9.25 -7.69
N GLN A 27 -0.13 -9.65 -8.30
CA GLN A 27 -1.09 -10.55 -7.64
C GLN A 27 -0.41 -11.78 -7.04
N ARG A 28 0.51 -12.41 -7.79
CA ARG A 28 1.26 -13.57 -7.30
C ARG A 28 1.97 -13.26 -5.98
N LEU A 29 2.68 -12.13 -5.91
CA LEU A 29 3.46 -11.76 -4.73
C LEU A 29 2.57 -11.34 -3.56
N TYR A 30 1.45 -10.68 -3.87
CA TYR A 30 0.45 -10.32 -2.87
C TYR A 30 -0.13 -11.59 -2.21
N ASP A 31 -0.71 -12.50 -3.00
CA ASP A 31 -1.33 -13.73 -2.51
C ASP A 31 -0.33 -14.65 -1.79
N THR A 32 0.91 -14.70 -2.29
CA THR A 32 1.94 -15.61 -1.73
C THR A 32 2.52 -15.10 -0.42
N TYR A 33 2.69 -13.78 -0.27
CA TYR A 33 3.46 -13.19 0.83
C TYR A 33 2.72 -12.12 1.62
N LEU A 34 2.11 -11.14 0.95
CA LEU A 34 1.52 -10.01 1.64
C LEU A 34 0.18 -10.36 2.30
N GLU A 35 -0.69 -11.11 1.64
CA GLU A 35 -1.97 -11.53 2.22
C GLU A 35 -1.77 -12.35 3.52
N PRO A 36 -0.91 -13.39 3.55
CA PRO A 36 -0.59 -14.08 4.81
C PRO A 36 0.02 -13.17 5.88
N ALA A 37 0.93 -12.26 5.50
CA ALA A 37 1.55 -11.32 6.43
C ALA A 37 0.53 -10.33 7.01
N ILE A 38 -0.40 -9.85 6.19
CA ILE A 38 -1.49 -8.96 6.60
C ILE A 38 -2.38 -9.64 7.63
N GLU A 39 -2.76 -10.90 7.39
CA GLU A 39 -3.55 -11.69 8.32
C GLU A 39 -2.80 -11.95 9.64
N GLU A 40 -1.51 -12.30 9.56
CA GLU A 40 -0.66 -12.56 10.73
C GLU A 40 -0.45 -11.32 11.60
N LEU A 41 -0.19 -10.17 10.96
CA LEU A 41 0.13 -8.91 11.64
C LEU A 41 -1.13 -8.11 12.04
N GLY A 42 -2.31 -8.50 11.55
CA GLY A 42 -3.56 -7.78 11.81
C GLY A 42 -3.61 -6.40 11.15
N ILE A 43 -3.07 -6.31 9.94
CA ILE A 43 -2.96 -5.07 9.16
C ILE A 43 -4.30 -4.73 8.50
N HIS A 44 -4.67 -3.45 8.51
CA HIS A 44 -5.95 -2.99 7.98
C HIS A 44 -5.84 -2.30 6.62
N PHE A 45 -4.84 -1.45 6.42
CA PHE A 45 -4.80 -0.54 5.27
C PHE A 45 -4.21 -1.14 4.00
N PHE A 46 -3.46 -2.25 4.08
CA PHE A 46 -2.84 -2.89 2.91
C PHE A 46 -3.71 -3.96 2.24
N GLN A 47 -5.03 -3.89 2.45
CA GLN A 47 -6.02 -4.78 1.88
C GLN A 47 -6.70 -4.15 0.66
N ASP A 48 -7.17 -4.97 -0.28
CA ASP A 48 -7.98 -4.51 -1.41
C ASP A 48 -9.24 -3.77 -0.91
N GLY A 49 -9.49 -2.60 -1.50
CA GLY A 49 -10.59 -1.70 -1.15
C GLY A 49 -10.33 -0.79 0.05
N ALA A 50 -9.13 -0.80 0.63
CA ALA A 50 -8.80 0.09 1.74
C ALA A 50 -8.67 1.56 1.29
N GLU A 51 -9.08 2.47 2.17
CA GLU A 51 -8.93 3.92 2.01
C GLU A 51 -8.02 4.47 3.11
N ILE A 52 -6.97 5.19 2.74
CA ILE A 52 -6.07 5.88 3.66
C ILE A 52 -6.34 7.38 3.54
N ARG A 53 -6.74 8.02 4.64
CA ARG A 53 -6.94 9.46 4.73
C ARG A 53 -5.87 10.10 5.60
N LEU A 54 -5.82 11.43 5.63
CA LEU A 54 -4.83 12.18 6.42
C LEU A 54 -4.75 11.73 7.90
N LYS A 55 -5.90 11.44 8.53
CA LYS A 55 -5.98 10.96 9.92
C LYS A 55 -5.37 9.57 10.13
N ASP A 56 -5.24 8.78 9.07
CA ASP A 56 -4.83 7.38 9.09
C ASP A 56 -3.34 7.21 8.78
N VAL A 57 -2.66 8.26 8.30
CA VAL A 57 -1.25 8.27 7.87
C VAL A 57 -0.33 7.61 8.89
N ASP A 58 -0.39 8.02 10.15
CA ASP A 58 0.47 7.48 11.20
C ASP A 58 0.28 5.97 11.41
N THR A 59 -0.93 5.47 11.19
CA THR A 59 -1.24 4.04 11.32
C THR A 59 -0.79 3.29 10.08
N ALA A 60 -1.12 3.79 8.88
CA ALA A 60 -0.70 3.20 7.62
C ALA A 60 0.83 3.12 7.48
N LEU A 61 1.56 4.15 7.94
CA LEU A 61 3.02 4.16 7.96
C LEU A 61 3.61 3.10 8.92
N LYS A 62 2.95 2.81 10.05
CA LYS A 62 3.38 1.73 10.95
C LYS A 62 3.09 0.35 10.38
N GLU A 63 1.95 0.20 9.70
CA GLU A 63 1.58 -1.06 9.05
C GLU A 63 2.54 -1.40 7.91
N VAL A 64 2.89 -0.42 7.06
CA VAL A 64 3.86 -0.66 5.98
C VAL A 64 5.25 -0.98 6.51
N GLU A 65 5.67 -0.34 7.62
CA GLU A 65 6.93 -0.68 8.30
C GLU A 65 6.91 -2.12 8.84
N SER A 66 5.77 -2.56 9.36
CA SER A 66 5.58 -3.93 9.85
C SER A 66 5.64 -4.95 8.72
N LEU A 67 5.04 -4.65 7.55
CA LEU A 67 5.15 -5.47 6.34
C LEU A 67 6.59 -5.53 5.84
N ILE A 68 7.29 -4.39 5.80
CA ILE A 68 8.70 -4.34 5.40
C ILE A 68 9.53 -5.26 6.29
N ALA A 69 9.38 -5.16 7.61
CA ALA A 69 10.10 -6.01 8.56
C ALA A 69 9.77 -7.50 8.35
N TRP A 70 8.48 -7.83 8.18
CA TRP A 70 8.06 -9.21 7.92
C TRP A 70 8.65 -9.76 6.62
N VAL A 71 8.65 -8.97 5.53
CA VAL A 71 9.27 -9.36 4.24
C VAL A 71 10.78 -9.53 4.39
N GLU A 72 11.44 -8.69 5.19
CA GLU A 72 12.86 -8.84 5.48
C GLU A 72 13.21 -10.17 6.14
N GLU A 73 12.33 -10.67 7.03
CA GLU A 73 12.55 -11.90 7.78
C GLU A 73 12.10 -13.17 7.04
N ASN A 74 11.02 -13.09 6.26
CA ASN A 74 10.31 -14.27 5.75
C ASN A 74 10.45 -14.52 4.25
N VAL A 75 10.86 -13.52 3.47
CA VAL A 75 11.02 -13.64 2.00
C VAL A 75 12.49 -13.67 1.63
N SER A 76 12.84 -14.36 0.55
CA SER A 76 14.21 -14.48 0.07
C SER A 76 14.30 -14.40 -1.45
N GLY A 77 15.49 -14.09 -1.97
CA GLY A 77 15.74 -13.95 -3.41
C GLY A 77 15.06 -12.72 -4.02
N ASP A 78 14.87 -12.76 -5.33
CA ASP A 78 14.37 -11.62 -6.13
C ASP A 78 12.99 -11.14 -5.66
N ASP A 79 12.13 -12.05 -5.21
CA ASP A 79 10.80 -11.73 -4.67
C ASP A 79 10.90 -10.77 -3.46
N LYS A 80 11.93 -10.92 -2.61
CA LYS A 80 12.20 -10.02 -1.49
C LYS A 80 12.57 -8.63 -1.99
N GLU A 81 13.51 -8.55 -2.93
CA GLU A 81 13.99 -7.26 -3.45
C GLU A 81 12.86 -6.47 -4.09
N HIS A 82 12.02 -7.13 -4.88
CA HIS A 82 10.85 -6.52 -5.50
C HIS A 82 9.84 -6.02 -4.46
N LEU A 83 9.46 -6.84 -3.48
CA LEU A 83 8.52 -6.44 -2.44
C LEU A 83 9.04 -5.28 -1.60
N LEU A 84 10.32 -5.31 -1.21
CA LEU A 84 10.91 -4.25 -0.41
C LEU A 84 11.02 -2.92 -1.18
N SER A 85 11.32 -2.94 -2.48
CA SER A 85 11.31 -1.73 -3.30
C SER A 85 9.91 -1.12 -3.31
N ASN A 86 8.92 -1.93 -3.67
CA ASN A 86 7.54 -1.48 -3.79
C ASN A 86 6.93 -0.98 -2.48
N LEU A 87 7.17 -1.68 -1.36
CA LEU A 87 6.66 -1.26 -0.05
C LEU A 87 7.32 0.04 0.43
N LYS A 88 8.61 0.25 0.11
CA LYS A 88 9.30 1.52 0.43
C LYS A 88 8.75 2.67 -0.42
N GLU A 89 8.53 2.45 -1.71
CA GLU A 89 7.87 3.43 -2.58
C GLU A 89 6.45 3.74 -2.10
N GLY A 90 5.67 2.73 -1.71
CA GLY A 90 4.34 2.90 -1.13
C GLY A 90 4.36 3.72 0.16
N LYS A 91 5.34 3.47 1.04
CA LYS A 91 5.55 4.26 2.26
C LYS A 91 5.81 5.73 1.95
N GLU A 92 6.70 6.02 1.02
CA GLU A 92 7.01 7.39 0.60
C GLU A 92 5.79 8.07 -0.03
N ALA A 93 5.02 7.32 -0.84
CA ALA A 93 3.80 7.82 -1.45
C ALA A 93 2.73 8.18 -0.41
N ILE A 94 2.52 7.35 0.63
CA ILE A 94 1.59 7.64 1.73
C ILE A 94 1.99 8.95 2.44
N ALA A 95 3.27 9.11 2.74
CA ALA A 95 3.77 10.30 3.43
C ALA A 95 3.68 11.58 2.58
N ALA A 96 3.80 11.47 1.25
CA ALA A 96 3.88 12.63 0.36
C ALA A 96 2.54 13.07 -0.26
N ASN A 97 1.52 12.19 -0.29
CA ASN A 97 0.31 12.44 -1.10
C ASN A 97 -0.96 12.69 -0.28
N LEU A 98 -0.86 12.78 1.05
CA LEU A 98 -1.96 13.16 1.94
C LEU A 98 -1.60 14.50 2.58
N GLU A 99 -1.97 15.60 1.93
CA GLU A 99 -1.66 16.97 2.38
C GLU A 99 -2.91 17.68 2.94
N ASN A 100 -4.09 17.34 2.44
CA ASN A 100 -5.37 17.95 2.80
C ASN A 100 -6.34 16.91 3.40
N GLU A 101 -7.36 17.37 4.14
CA GLU A 101 -8.37 16.49 4.76
C GLU A 101 -9.22 15.72 3.73
N ASP A 102 -9.33 16.26 2.52
CA ASP A 102 -10.08 15.66 1.41
C ASP A 102 -9.25 14.64 0.62
N ASP A 103 -7.94 14.57 0.84
CA ASP A 103 -7.09 13.60 0.14
C ASP A 103 -7.38 12.17 0.62
N VAL A 104 -7.50 11.25 -0.34
CA VAL A 104 -7.70 9.83 -0.10
C VAL A 104 -6.75 9.05 -1.00
N LEU A 105 -6.07 8.07 -0.42
CA LEU A 105 -5.37 7.03 -1.16
C LEU A 105 -6.17 5.75 -1.11
N TYR A 106 -6.24 5.05 -2.23
CA TYR A 106 -6.97 3.81 -2.37
C TYR A 106 -6.02 2.65 -2.65
N ILE A 107 -6.36 1.46 -2.14
CA ILE A 107 -5.63 0.22 -2.47
C ILE A 107 -6.54 -0.71 -3.27
N PHE A 108 -6.04 -1.16 -4.42
CA PHE A 108 -6.71 -2.10 -5.35
C PHE A 108 -5.69 -3.03 -5.99
#